data_AF-A0A9P8D8J3-F1
#
_entry.id   AF-A0A9P8D8J3-F1
#
_cell.length_a   1.000
_cell.length_b   1.000
_cell.length_c   1.000
_cell.angle_alpha   90.00
_cell.angle_beta   90.00
_cell.angle_gamma   90.00
#
_symmetry.space_group_name_H-M   'P 1'
#
loop_
_entity.id
_entity.type
_entity.pdbx_description
1 polymer ?
#
loop_
_entity_poly.entity_id
_entity_poly.type
_entity_poly.pdbx_seq_one_letter_code
_entity_poly.pdbx_strand_id
1 'polypeptide(L)'
;MYQLDPVNAAFAAKIASSPSPRETGNCQQAVDNLEELQKPKPAQDIQTDALEVSGKYGPTTVVLVRSKSLVNKSLPMVFYTHGGGYMMDRL
;
A
#
# COMPACT_ATOMS: atom_id res chain seq x y z
N MET A 1 1.19 -13.85 -27.02
CA MET A 1 1.35 -14.32 -25.64
C MET A 1 2.58 -13.62 -25.09
N TYR A 2 2.43 -12.69 -24.14
CA TYR A 2 3.57 -11.96 -23.59
C TYR A 2 4.30 -12.87 -22.61
N GLN A 3 5.61 -13.04 -22.77
CA GLN A 3 6.42 -13.77 -21.78
C GLN A 3 6.58 -12.88 -20.56
N LEU A 4 6.11 -13.38 -19.41
CA LEU A 4 6.45 -12.80 -18.11
C LEU A 4 7.93 -13.05 -17.83
N ASP A 5 8.59 -12.14 -17.13
CA ASP A 5 9.90 -12.45 -16.57
C ASP A 5 9.79 -13.62 -15.58
N PRO A 6 10.89 -14.34 -15.30
CA PRO A 6 10.85 -15.55 -14.49
C PRO A 6 10.24 -15.35 -13.09
N VAL A 7 10.41 -14.17 -12.48
CA VAL A 7 9.88 -13.89 -11.14
C VAL A 7 8.37 -13.70 -11.19
N ASN A 8 7.89 -12.89 -12.12
CA ASN A 8 6.45 -12.69 -12.32
C ASN A 8 5.75 -13.97 -12.80
N ALA A 9 6.41 -14.80 -13.62
CA ALA A 9 5.90 -16.10 -14.02
C ALA A 9 5.75 -17.06 -12.82
N ALA A 10 6.75 -17.12 -11.95
CA ALA A 10 6.71 -17.96 -10.74
C ALA A 10 5.65 -17.47 -9.74
N PHE A 11 5.49 -16.15 -9.60
CA PHE A 11 4.43 -15.57 -8.79
C PHE A 11 3.04 -15.90 -9.36
N ALA A 12 2.82 -15.65 -10.65
CA ALA A 12 1.55 -15.96 -11.32
C ALA A 12 1.18 -17.45 -11.20
N ALA A 13 2.14 -18.36 -11.35
CA ALA A 13 1.91 -19.79 -11.16
C ALA A 13 1.50 -20.15 -9.73
N LYS A 14 2.05 -19.49 -8.71
CA LYS A 14 1.69 -19.72 -7.30
C LYS A 14 0.28 -19.26 -6.96
N ILE A 15 -0.21 -18.20 -7.60
CA ILE A 15 -1.54 -17.63 -7.33
C ILE A 15 -2.62 -18.08 -8.33
N ALA A 16 -2.27 -18.92 -9.31
CA ALA A 16 -3.17 -19.30 -10.41
C ALA A 16 -4.46 -19.99 -9.94
N SER A 17 -4.39 -20.71 -8.81
CA SER A 17 -5.54 -21.38 -8.19
C SER A 17 -6.09 -20.64 -6.97
N SER A 18 -5.55 -19.46 -6.67
CA SER A 18 -6.06 -18.62 -5.57
C SER A 18 -7.31 -17.88 -6.04
N PRO A 19 -8.34 -17.76 -5.19
CA PRO A 19 -9.49 -16.92 -5.51
C PRO A 19 -9.04 -15.47 -5.69
N SER A 20 -9.61 -14.78 -6.66
CA SER A 20 -9.41 -13.34 -6.80
C SER A 20 -10.00 -12.60 -5.59
N PRO A 21 -9.53 -11.38 -5.25
CA PRO A 21 -10.10 -10.60 -4.16
C PRO A 21 -11.62 -10.36 -4.25
N ARG A 22 -12.18 -10.44 -5.46
CA ARG A 22 -13.63 -10.35 -5.70
C ARG A 22 -14.39 -11.64 -5.32
N GLU A 23 -13.71 -12.78 -5.35
CA GLU A 23 -14.26 -14.11 -5.09
C GLU A 23 -14.09 -14.54 -3.62
N THR A 24 -13.24 -13.86 -2.85
CA THR A 24 -12.92 -14.19 -1.45
C THR A 24 -13.96 -13.76 -0.40
N GLY A 25 -15.06 -13.11 -0.78
CA GLY A 25 -16.10 -12.66 0.17
C GLY A 25 -16.08 -11.16 0.45
N ASN A 26 -16.65 -10.74 1.59
CA ASN A 26 -16.89 -9.33 1.93
C ASN A 26 -15.62 -8.46 1.84
N CYS A 27 -15.78 -7.15 1.63
CA CYS A 27 -14.65 -6.22 1.39
C CYS A 27 -13.57 -6.27 2.48
N GLN A 28 -13.92 -6.61 3.72
CA GLN A 28 -12.97 -6.68 4.82
C GLN A 28 -11.94 -7.80 4.62
N GLN A 29 -12.39 -8.97 4.20
CA GLN A 29 -11.52 -10.13 4.03
C GLN A 29 -10.51 -9.93 2.90
N ALA A 30 -10.89 -9.16 1.87
CA ALA A 30 -9.99 -8.77 0.79
C ALA A 30 -8.90 -7.78 1.26
N VAL A 31 -9.23 -6.88 2.19
CA VAL A 31 -8.26 -5.96 2.82
C VAL A 31 -7.27 -6.75 3.69
N ASP A 32 -7.76 -7.60 4.59
CA ASP A 32 -6.92 -8.37 5.51
C ASP A 32 -5.90 -9.24 4.75
N ASN A 33 -6.35 -9.89 3.66
CA ASN A 33 -5.49 -10.69 2.80
C ASN A 33 -4.41 -9.84 2.10
N LEU A 34 -4.75 -8.62 1.67
CA LEU A 34 -3.80 -7.71 1.02
C LEU A 34 -2.71 -7.25 2.00
N GLU A 35 -3.10 -6.88 3.23
CA GLU A 35 -2.16 -6.47 4.27
C GLU A 35 -1.19 -7.61 4.64
N GLU A 36 -1.68 -8.85 4.75
CA GLU A 36 -0.84 -10.01 5.03
C GLU A 36 0.17 -10.30 3.91
N LEU A 37 -0.23 -10.09 2.65
CA LEU A 37 0.67 -10.27 1.50
C LEU A 37 1.77 -9.21 1.46
N GLN A 38 1.44 -7.95 1.77
CA GLN A 38 2.36 -6.84 1.60
C GLN A 38 3.43 -6.79 2.70
N LYS A 39 3.09 -7.09 3.97
CA LYS A 39 4.00 -7.08 5.15
C LYS A 39 5.13 -6.04 5.05
N PRO A 40 4.84 -4.75 4.79
CA PRO A 40 5.88 -3.79 4.47
C PRO A 40 6.74 -3.51 5.71
N LYS A 41 8.05 -3.70 5.59
CA LYS A 41 9.01 -3.14 6.54
C LYS A 41 9.55 -1.85 5.94
N PRO A 42 9.32 -0.68 6.56
CA PRO A 42 9.94 0.56 6.12
C PRO A 42 11.45 0.39 6.04
N ALA A 43 12.08 1.01 5.04
CA ALA A 43 13.53 1.07 4.99
C ALA A 43 14.07 1.78 6.24
N GLN A 44 15.23 1.33 6.75
CA GLN A 44 15.76 1.76 8.05
C GLN A 44 16.08 3.27 8.12
N ASP A 45 16.32 3.89 6.98
CA ASP A 45 16.63 5.31 6.80
C ASP A 45 15.38 6.18 6.61
N ILE A 46 14.18 5.59 6.64
CA ILE A 46 12.90 6.29 6.52
C ILE A 46 12.29 6.53 7.90
N GLN A 47 11.79 7.75 8.10
CA GLN A 47 10.92 8.15 9.19
C GLN A 47 9.49 8.26 8.66
N THR A 48 8.54 7.72 9.41
CA THR A 48 7.12 7.77 9.13
C THR A 48 6.39 8.42 10.30
N ASP A 49 5.65 9.49 10.03
CA ASP A 49 4.83 10.18 11.03
C ASP A 49 3.38 10.23 10.54
N ALA A 50 2.44 9.71 11.34
CA ALA A 50 1.02 9.77 11.04
C ALA A 50 0.41 11.04 11.65
N LEU A 51 -0.41 11.75 10.87
CA LEU A 51 -1.12 12.94 11.31
C LEU A 51 -2.56 12.94 10.80
N GLU A 52 -3.46 13.53 11.58
CA GLU A 52 -4.86 13.71 11.20
C GLU A 52 -5.06 15.06 10.53
N VAL A 53 -5.56 15.05 9.30
CA VAL A 53 -5.96 16.26 8.58
C VAL A 53 -7.48 16.37 8.57
N SER A 54 -8.01 17.40 9.21
CA SER A 54 -9.44 17.69 9.18
C SER A 54 -9.86 18.18 7.80
N GLY A 55 -10.82 17.49 7.18
CA GLY A 55 -11.42 17.87 5.91
C GLY A 55 -12.95 18.00 5.99
N LYS A 56 -13.55 18.37 4.86
CA LYS A 56 -15.01 18.49 4.72
C LYS A 56 -15.78 17.20 5.05
N TYR A 57 -15.16 16.04 4.87
CA TYR A 57 -15.79 14.72 5.01
C TYR A 57 -15.31 13.95 6.25
N GLY A 58 -14.68 14.65 7.20
CA GLY A 58 -14.12 14.07 8.41
C GLY A 58 -12.59 14.15 8.47
N PRO A 59 -12.00 13.68 9.59
CA PRO A 59 -10.56 13.56 9.71
C PRO A 59 -10.03 12.49 8.75
N THR A 60 -8.91 12.79 8.11
CA THR A 60 -8.20 11.88 7.21
C THR A 60 -6.80 11.66 7.76
N THR A 61 -6.46 10.42 8.07
CA THR A 61 -5.10 10.03 8.43
C THR A 61 -4.19 10.16 7.21
N VAL A 62 -3.10 10.91 7.36
CA VAL A 62 -2.06 11.07 6.36
C VAL A 62 -0.75 10.59 6.96
N VAL A 63 -0.01 9.78 6.21
CA VAL A 63 1.33 9.31 6.61
C VAL A 63 2.38 10.14 5.89
N LEU A 64 3.17 10.89 6.65
CA LEU A 64 4.37 11.55 6.14
C LEU A 64 5.50 10.55 6.06
N VAL A 65 6.08 10.41 4.86
CA VAL A 65 7.23 9.54 4.62
C VAL A 65 8.42 10.40 4.25
N ARG A 66 9.51 10.30 5.03
CA ARG A 66 10.67 11.16 4.86
C ARG A 66 11.97 10.44 5.17
N SER A 67 13.05 10.77 4.46
CA SER A 67 14.39 10.31 4.84
C SER A 67 14.84 10.95 6.16
N LYS A 68 15.32 10.14 7.10
CA LYS A 68 15.91 10.58 8.39
C LYS A 68 17.06 11.56 8.20
N SER A 69 17.80 11.46 7.10
CA SER A 69 18.93 12.37 6.80
C SER A 69 18.50 13.80 6.44
N LEU A 70 17.22 14.04 6.17
CA LEU A 70 16.69 15.30 5.64
C LEU A 70 15.65 15.97 6.54
N VAL A 71 15.48 15.51 7.78
CA VAL A 71 14.42 15.98 8.70
C VAL A 71 14.43 17.51 8.91
N ASN A 72 15.61 18.13 8.91
CA ASN A 72 15.76 19.57 9.15
C ASN A 72 15.83 20.43 7.87
N LYS A 73 15.54 19.85 6.70
CA LYS A 73 15.61 20.56 5.42
C LYS A 73 14.22 20.84 4.87
N SER A 74 14.09 21.95 4.15
CA SER A 74 12.92 22.19 3.28
C SER A 74 13.04 21.27 2.06
N LEU A 75 11.96 20.56 1.73
CA LEU A 75 11.93 19.58 0.66
C LEU A 75 10.68 19.79 -0.20
N PRO A 76 10.75 19.51 -1.52
CA PRO A 76 9.55 19.38 -2.33
C PRO A 76 8.69 18.22 -1.79
N MET A 77 7.38 18.43 -1.74
CA MET A 77 6.41 17.45 -1.29
C MET A 77 5.75 16.75 -2.48
N VAL A 78 5.57 15.44 -2.38
CA VAL A 78 4.81 14.64 -3.33
C VAL A 78 3.59 14.09 -2.62
N PHE A 79 2.41 14.29 -3.22
CA PHE A 79 1.17 13.69 -2.74
C PHE A 79 0.98 12.33 -3.41
N TYR A 80 0.79 11.30 -2.60
CA TYR A 80 0.55 9.94 -3.05
C TYR A 80 -0.80 9.44 -2.54
N THR A 81 -1.61 8.92 -3.45
CA THR A 81 -2.85 8.20 -3.14
C THR A 81 -2.63 6.73 -3.50
N HIS A 82 -2.90 5.83 -2.57
CA HIS A 82 -2.68 4.40 -2.79
C HIS A 82 -3.61 3.83 -3.87
N GLY A 83 -3.22 2.67 -4.41
CA GLY A 83 -4.02 1.87 -5.34
C GLY A 83 -5.13 1.10 -4.63
N GLY A 84 -5.60 -0.02 -5.21
CA GLY A 84 -6.63 -0.86 -4.58
C GLY A 84 -8.06 -0.58 -5.05
N GLY A 85 -8.22 0.19 -6.13
CA GLY A 85 -9.49 0.34 -6.82
C GLY A 85 -10.57 1.05 -6.00
N TYR A 86 -10.18 1.92 -5.07
CA TYR A 86 -11.06 2.65 -4.14
C TYR A 86 -11.83 1.76 -3.14
N MET A 87 -11.52 0.46 -3.09
CA MET A 87 -12.26 -0.54 -2.32
C MET A 87 -11.37 -1.31 -1.35
N MET A 88 -10.06 -1.38 -1.63
CA MET A 88 -9.10 -2.15 -0.86
C MET A 88 -7.96 -1.26 -0.39
N ASP A 89 -7.35 -1.67 0.73
CA ASP A 89 -6.29 -0.99 1.49
C ASP A 89 -6.83 -0.02 2.56
N ARG A 90 -6.46 -0.24 3.82
CA ARG A 90 -6.65 0.70 4.93
C ARG A 90 -5.27 1.24 5.28
N LEU A 91 -5.09 2.55 5.14
CA LEU A 91 -3.91 3.27 5.63
C LEU A 91 -3.69 3.02 7.13
#